data_AF-A0A2P2KF32-F1
#
_entry.id   AF-A0A2P2KF32-F1
#
_cell.length_a   1.000
_cell.length_b   1.000
_cell.length_c   1.000
_cell.angle_alpha   90.00
_cell.angle_beta   90.00
_cell.angle_gamma   90.00
#
_symmetry.space_group_name_H-M   'P 1'
#
loop_
_entity.id
_entity.type
_entity.pdbx_description
1 polymer ?
#
loop_
_entity_poly.entity_id
_entity_poly.type
_entity_poly.pdbx_seq_one_letter_code
_entity_poly.pdbx_strand_id
1 'polypeptide(L)'
;MDVARKALILARLLGRWIDLDSIKIESLYPKEMGPDVMSVEEFLSNGIVLLDNHVQERVKKASLNGNVLRYVCVIEGSRCEVGIQELPRNSPLGRLRGSDNLLEIYSRCYSEHPLVIQGAGAGNDTTAAGVLADILDMQDLFP
;
A
#
# COMPACT_ATOMS: atom_id res chain seq x y z
N MET A 1 1.63 -2.62 -9.01
CA MET A 1 0.47 -2.05 -9.76
C MET A 1 -0.79 -1.86 -8.93
N ASP A 2 -1.23 -2.82 -8.10
CA ASP A 2 -2.45 -2.66 -7.29
C ASP A 2 -2.44 -1.42 -6.39
N VAL A 3 -1.44 -1.32 -5.50
CA VAL A 3 -1.28 -0.19 -4.58
C VAL A 3 -1.14 1.14 -5.33
N ALA A 4 -0.49 1.15 -6.50
CA ALA A 4 -0.34 2.36 -7.31
C ALA A 4 -1.66 2.86 -7.90
N ARG A 5 -2.58 1.97 -8.31
CA ARG A 5 -3.92 2.36 -8.74
C ARG A 5 -4.74 2.96 -7.60
N LYS A 6 -4.64 2.36 -6.40
CA LYS A 6 -5.26 2.90 -5.18
C LYS A 6 -4.67 4.27 -4.80
N ALA A 7 -3.35 4.42 -4.90
CA ALA A 7 -2.64 5.68 -4.70
C ALA A 7 -3.14 6.78 -5.64
N LEU A 8 -3.33 6.46 -6.93
CA LEU A 8 -3.85 7.40 -7.92
C LEU A 8 -5.26 7.89 -7.56
N ILE A 9 -6.14 6.98 -7.16
CA ILE A 9 -7.49 7.33 -6.71
C ILE A 9 -7.42 8.26 -5.50
N LEU A 10 -6.63 7.90 -4.47
CA LEU A 10 -6.47 8.73 -3.26
C LEU A 10 -5.87 10.11 -3.56
N ALA A 11 -4.85 10.19 -4.42
CA ALA A 11 -4.24 11.45 -4.80
C ALA A 11 -5.24 12.38 -5.49
N ARG A 12 -6.10 11.83 -6.36
CA ARG A 12 -7.18 12.57 -7.04
C ARG A 12 -8.27 13.01 -6.07
N LEU A 13 -8.64 12.17 -5.10
CA LEU A 13 -9.56 12.55 -4.02
C LEU A 13 -9.01 13.70 -3.14
N LEU A 14 -7.68 13.77 -2.99
CA LEU A 14 -6.99 14.89 -2.33
C LEU A 14 -6.82 16.14 -3.24
N GLY A 15 -7.46 16.16 -4.41
CA GLY A 15 -7.45 17.29 -5.34
C GLY A 15 -6.24 17.37 -6.27
N ARG A 16 -5.40 16.32 -6.34
CA ARG A 16 -4.24 16.29 -7.23
C ARG A 16 -4.60 15.71 -8.61
N TRP A 17 -4.33 16.48 -9.65
CA TRP A 17 -4.48 16.04 -11.04
C TRP A 17 -3.18 15.41 -11.53
N ILE A 18 -3.00 14.11 -11.29
CA ILE A 18 -1.83 13.34 -11.72
C ILE A 18 -2.26 12.10 -12.50
N ASP A 19 -1.29 11.52 -13.21
CA ASP A 19 -1.42 10.23 -13.89
C ASP A 19 -0.56 9.16 -13.23
N LEU A 20 -0.80 7.90 -13.59
CA LEU A 20 -0.13 6.76 -12.97
C LEU A 20 1.40 6.82 -13.11
N ASP A 21 1.88 7.32 -14.25
CA ASP A 21 3.32 7.48 -14.55
C ASP A 21 3.99 8.55 -13.68
N SER A 22 3.20 9.43 -13.05
CA SER A 22 3.70 10.41 -12.08
C SER A 22 3.95 9.79 -10.70
N ILE A 23 3.49 8.56 -10.45
CA ILE A 23 3.69 7.86 -9.18
C ILE A 23 5.00 7.08 -9.25
N LYS A 24 5.91 7.36 -8.33
CA LYS A 24 7.16 6.59 -8.21
C LYS A 24 6.87 5.25 -7.54
N ILE A 25 7.12 4.15 -8.23
CA ILE A 25 6.83 2.80 -7.75
C ILE A 25 8.14 2.03 -7.56
N GLU A 26 8.44 1.63 -6.34
CA GLU A 26 9.48 0.64 -6.04
C GLU A 26 8.92 -0.75 -6.34
N SER A 27 9.54 -1.46 -7.29
CA SER A 27 9.22 -2.87 -7.56
C SER A 27 9.79 -3.76 -6.45
N LEU A 28 9.07 -4.84 -6.12
CA LEU A 28 9.53 -5.85 -5.16
C LEU A 28 10.55 -6.83 -5.76
N TYR A 29 10.69 -6.82 -7.08
CA TYR A 29 11.64 -7.65 -7.82
C TYR A 29 12.34 -6.80 -8.91
N PRO A 30 13.58 -7.13 -9.27
CA PRO A 30 14.33 -6.42 -10.30
C PRO A 30 13.77 -6.74 -11.70
N LYS A 31 14.06 -5.90 -12.71
CA LYS A 31 13.39 -5.99 -14.03
C LYS A 31 13.63 -7.33 -14.74
N GLU A 32 14.76 -7.96 -14.46
CA GLU A 32 15.20 -9.25 -15.01
C GLU A 32 14.33 -10.42 -14.50
N MET A 33 13.53 -10.21 -13.45
CA MET A 33 12.56 -11.17 -12.92
C MET A 33 11.12 -10.81 -13.28
N GLY A 34 10.92 -9.86 -14.20
CA GLY A 34 9.59 -9.46 -14.65
C GLY A 34 8.91 -10.50 -15.54
N PRO A 35 7.57 -10.40 -15.71
CA PRO A 35 6.78 -11.38 -16.48
C PRO A 35 7.15 -11.44 -17.97
N ASP A 36 7.78 -10.39 -18.51
CA ASP A 36 8.27 -10.37 -19.90
C ASP A 36 9.58 -11.14 -20.09
N VAL A 37 10.27 -11.48 -19.00
CA VAL A 37 11.61 -12.11 -19.00
C VAL A 37 11.58 -13.50 -18.38
N MET A 38 10.81 -13.69 -17.32
CA MET A 38 10.78 -14.90 -16.50
C MET A 38 9.34 -15.41 -16.38
N SER A 39 9.15 -16.73 -16.55
CA SER A 39 7.82 -17.33 -16.34
C SER A 39 7.45 -17.33 -14.85
N VAL A 40 6.16 -17.49 -14.57
CA VAL A 40 5.67 -17.56 -13.18
C VAL A 40 6.27 -18.77 -12.46
N GLU A 41 6.34 -19.93 -13.13
CA GLU A 41 6.89 -21.16 -12.55
C GLU A 41 8.38 -21.01 -12.21
N GLU A 42 9.16 -20.37 -13.09
CA GLU A 42 10.58 -20.11 -12.87
C GLU A 42 10.80 -19.09 -11.75
N PHE A 43 10.00 -18.02 -11.73
CA PHE A 43 10.03 -17.02 -10.67
C PHE A 43 9.78 -17.63 -9.30
N LEU A 44 8.74 -18.47 -9.18
CA LEU A 44 8.37 -19.11 -7.92
C LEU A 44 9.41 -20.16 -7.48
N SER A 45 9.98 -20.91 -8.42
CA SER A 45 10.90 -22.01 -8.10
C SER A 45 12.31 -21.51 -7.80
N ASN A 46 12.80 -20.51 -8.53
CA ASN A 46 14.20 -20.07 -8.48
C ASN A 46 14.36 -18.57 -8.19
N GLY A 47 13.47 -17.73 -8.75
CA GLY A 47 13.56 -16.27 -8.62
C GLY A 47 13.40 -15.76 -7.19
N ILE A 48 12.42 -16.28 -6.44
CA ILE A 48 12.13 -15.85 -5.06
C ILE A 48 13.34 -16.03 -4.14
N VAL A 49 14.02 -17.18 -4.22
CA VAL A 49 15.16 -17.50 -3.35
C VAL A 49 16.31 -16.49 -3.53
N LEU A 50 16.45 -15.93 -4.73
CA LEU A 50 17.46 -14.91 -5.02
C LEU A 50 17.14 -13.54 -4.36
N LEU A 51 15.86 -13.28 -4.05
CA LEU A 51 15.41 -12.05 -3.40
C LEU A 51 15.54 -12.11 -1.87
N ASP A 52 15.48 -13.32 -1.30
CA ASP A 52 15.40 -13.53 0.15
C ASP A 52 16.56 -12.87 0.91
N ASN A 53 17.80 -13.07 0.47
CA ASN A 53 18.98 -12.56 1.18
C ASN A 53 18.94 -11.03 1.34
N HIS A 54 18.61 -10.31 0.26
CA HIS A 54 18.54 -8.85 0.28
C HIS A 54 17.37 -8.35 1.16
N VAL A 55 16.20 -8.99 1.05
CA VAL A 55 15.03 -8.62 1.86
C VAL A 55 15.30 -8.91 3.34
N GLN A 56 15.88 -10.05 3.68
CA GLN A 56 16.25 -10.40 5.04
C GLN A 56 17.25 -9.42 5.65
N GLU A 57 18.24 -8.96 4.87
CA GLU A 57 19.18 -7.95 5.34
C GLU A 57 18.47 -6.61 5.65
N ARG A 58 17.57 -6.15 4.77
CA ARG A 58 16.75 -4.95 5.01
C ARG A 58 15.89 -5.11 6.26
N VAL A 59 15.25 -6.27 6.45
CA VAL A 59 14.44 -6.57 7.63
C VAL A 59 15.28 -6.55 8.91
N LYS A 60 16.48 -7.16 8.87
CA LYS A 60 17.39 -7.17 10.02
C LYS A 60 17.84 -5.76 10.38
N LYS A 61 18.22 -4.94 9.39
CA LYS A 61 18.59 -3.52 9.59
C LYS A 61 17.45 -2.73 10.23
N ALA A 62 16.24 -2.83 9.67
CA ALA A 62 15.08 -2.16 10.24
C ALA A 62 14.79 -2.63 11.68
N SER A 63 14.90 -3.92 11.95
CA SER A 63 14.65 -4.45 13.29
C SER A 63 15.68 -3.98 14.31
N LEU A 64 16.95 -3.76 13.93
CA LEU A 64 17.97 -3.19 14.81
C LEU A 64 17.63 -1.76 15.23
N ASN A 65 16.91 -1.03 14.38
CA ASN A 65 16.41 0.33 14.67
C ASN A 65 15.06 0.33 15.40
N GLY A 66 14.52 -0.83 15.81
CA GLY A 66 13.18 -0.91 16.41
C GLY A 66 12.03 -0.72 15.41
N ASN A 67 12.32 -0.81 14.11
CA ASN A 67 11.39 -0.60 13.02
C ASN A 67 10.96 -1.92 12.35
N VAL A 68 10.00 -1.81 11.43
CA VAL A 68 9.53 -2.89 10.55
C VAL A 68 9.40 -2.36 9.12
N LEU A 69 9.47 -3.27 8.14
CA LEU A 69 9.23 -2.91 6.74
C LEU A 69 7.75 -3.09 6.37
N ARG A 70 7.20 -2.13 5.64
CA ARG A 70 5.84 -2.16 5.09
C ARG A 70 5.85 -1.65 3.66
N TYR A 71 5.10 -2.30 2.77
CA TYR A 71 4.89 -1.81 1.41
C TYR A 71 3.68 -0.86 1.42
N VAL A 72 3.91 0.44 1.27
CA VAL A 72 2.90 1.47 1.50
C VAL A 72 2.89 2.49 0.37
N CYS A 73 1.78 3.21 0.24
CA CYS A 73 1.73 4.44 -0.52
C CYS A 73 1.89 5.65 0.41
N VAL A 74 2.69 6.63 0.01
CA VAL A 74 2.83 7.92 0.70
C VAL A 74 2.45 9.05 -0.25
N ILE A 75 1.50 9.89 0.19
CA ILE A 75 0.99 11.04 -0.55
C ILE A 75 1.14 12.29 0.34
N GLU A 76 2.17 13.11 0.08
CA GLU A 76 2.54 14.25 0.93
C GLU A 76 3.14 15.38 0.08
N GLY A 77 2.67 16.62 0.20
CA GLY A 77 3.16 17.72 -0.63
C GLY A 77 3.06 17.43 -2.13
N SER A 78 4.20 17.35 -2.84
CA SER A 78 4.28 16.90 -4.24
C SER A 78 4.60 15.41 -4.40
N ARG A 79 4.94 14.72 -3.31
CA ARG A 79 5.31 13.31 -3.26
C ARG A 79 4.08 12.42 -3.44
N CYS A 80 4.17 11.47 -4.36
CA CYS A 80 3.26 10.35 -4.52
C CYS A 80 4.11 9.12 -4.86
N GLU A 81 4.37 8.30 -3.87
CA GLU A 81 5.28 7.15 -4.00
C GLU A 81 4.64 5.89 -3.43
N VAL A 82 5.00 4.74 -4.01
CA VAL A 82 4.62 3.42 -3.55
C VAL A 82 5.88 2.60 -3.40
N GLY A 83 6.13 2.05 -2.21
CA GLY A 83 7.34 1.28 -1.98
C GLY A 83 7.47 0.76 -0.56
N ILE A 84 8.59 0.10 -0.30
CA ILE A 84 8.94 -0.38 1.03
C ILE A 84 9.37 0.83 1.86
N GLN A 85 8.69 1.05 2.98
CA GLN A 85 9.06 2.03 3.99
C GLN A 85 9.45 1.31 5.28
N GLU A 86 10.45 1.86 5.96
CA GLU A 86 10.84 1.48 7.31
C GLU A 86 10.05 2.35 8.30
N LEU A 87 9.24 1.71 9.15
CA LEU A 87 8.32 2.38 10.05
C LEU A 87 8.52 1.90 11.50
N PRO A 88 8.34 2.77 12.50
CA PRO A 88 8.38 2.36 13.90
C PRO A 88 7.44 1.20 14.16
N ARG A 89 7.93 0.15 14.84
CA ARG A 89 7.11 -1.03 15.16
C ARG A 89 5.82 -0.69 15.91
N ASN A 90 5.84 0.39 16.69
CA ASN A 90 4.71 0.85 17.50
C ASN A 90 3.78 1.85 16.78
N SER A 91 4.10 2.27 15.55
CA SER A 91 3.20 3.09 14.72
C SER A 91 1.93 2.32 14.33
N PRO A 92 0.84 2.99 13.89
CA PRO A 92 -0.35 2.32 13.37
C PRO A 92 -0.01 1.32 12.24
N LEU A 93 0.69 1.75 11.19
CA LEU A 93 1.15 0.88 10.11
C LEU A 93 2.13 -0.22 10.58
N GLY A 94 3.00 0.10 11.55
CA GLY A 94 3.96 -0.86 12.11
C GLY A 94 3.30 -2.00 12.87
N ARG A 95 2.18 -1.73 13.55
CA ARG A 95 1.41 -2.70 14.34
C ARG A 95 0.41 -3.51 13.55
N LEU A 96 0.22 -3.21 12.26
CA LEU A 96 -0.68 -3.94 11.36
C LEU A 96 -0.37 -5.45 11.39
N ARG A 97 -1.43 -6.27 11.49
CA ARG A 97 -1.36 -7.74 11.53
C ARG A 97 -2.30 -8.34 10.50
N GLY A 98 -1.97 -9.56 10.06
CA GLY A 98 -2.79 -10.28 9.09
C GLY A 98 -2.81 -9.59 7.73
N SER A 99 -3.97 -9.64 7.08
CA SER A 99 -4.22 -9.09 5.75
C SER A 99 -5.05 -7.81 5.77
N ASP A 100 -5.11 -7.13 6.92
CA ASP A 100 -5.78 -5.84 7.03
C ASP A 100 -5.06 -4.78 6.19
N ASN A 101 -5.83 -3.85 5.63
CA ASN A 101 -5.30 -2.59 5.12
C ASN A 101 -5.46 -1.50 6.19
N LEU A 102 -4.56 -0.53 6.17
CA LEU A 102 -4.61 0.61 7.08
C LEU A 102 -4.25 1.89 6.33
N LEU A 103 -5.01 2.95 6.59
CA LEU A 103 -4.81 4.29 6.07
C LEU A 103 -4.60 5.27 7.23
N GLU A 104 -3.51 6.04 7.19
CA GLU A 104 -3.26 7.15 8.11
C GLU A 104 -3.50 8.48 7.38
N ILE A 105 -4.47 9.26 7.85
CA ILE A 105 -4.83 10.55 7.27
C ILE A 105 -4.37 11.67 8.21
N TYR A 106 -3.42 12.46 7.74
CA TYR A 106 -2.94 13.66 8.42
C TYR A 106 -3.65 14.88 7.85
N SER A 107 -4.16 15.74 8.71
CA SER A 107 -4.81 16.99 8.32
C SER A 107 -4.51 18.09 9.34
N ARG A 108 -5.00 19.31 9.09
CA ARG A 108 -4.88 20.41 10.06
C ARG A 108 -5.43 20.05 11.44
N CYS A 109 -6.50 19.25 11.51
CA CYS A 109 -7.12 18.84 12.76
C CYS A 109 -6.51 17.56 13.34
N TYR A 110 -5.74 16.82 12.55
CA TYR A 110 -5.12 15.53 12.89
C TYR A 110 -3.63 15.56 12.53
N SER A 111 -2.90 16.56 13.04
CA SER A 111 -1.49 16.79 12.68
C SER A 111 -0.52 15.94 13.50
N GLU A 112 -0.79 15.77 14.80
CA GLU A 112 0.05 14.98 15.72
C GLU A 112 -0.38 13.51 15.80
N HIS A 113 -1.69 13.28 15.71
CA HIS A 113 -2.29 11.96 15.74
C HIS A 113 -3.19 11.80 14.52
N PRO A 114 -2.81 10.98 13.53
CA PRO A 114 -3.58 10.83 12.32
C PRO A 114 -4.93 10.18 12.60
N LEU A 115 -5.91 10.45 11.74
CA LEU A 115 -7.09 9.60 11.65
C LEU A 115 -6.66 8.25 11.04
N VAL A 116 -6.82 7.18 11.80
CA VAL A 116 -6.47 5.82 11.38
C VAL A 116 -7.74 5.06 11.00
N ILE A 117 -7.78 4.57 9.76
CA ILE A 117 -8.83 3.67 9.27
C ILE A 117 -8.18 2.32 9.00
N GLN A 118 -8.64 1.28 9.69
CA GLN A 118 -8.14 -0.09 9.55
C GLN A 118 -9.29 -1.06 9.33
N GLY A 119 -9.10 -2.05 8.47
CA GLY A 119 -10.03 -3.15 8.29
C GLY A 119 -9.57 -4.13 7.22
N ALA A 120 -10.39 -5.17 7.00
CA ALA A 120 -10.14 -6.17 5.98
C ALA A 120 -10.00 -5.48 4.60
N GLY A 121 -8.82 -5.65 3.99
CA GLY A 121 -8.48 -5.01 2.72
C GLY A 121 -8.98 -5.73 1.47
N ALA A 122 -9.42 -6.98 1.65
CA ALA A 122 -9.93 -7.86 0.62
C ALA A 122 -10.81 -8.93 1.28
N GLY A 123 -11.77 -9.46 0.51
CA GLY A 123 -12.74 -10.44 0.97
C GLY A 123 -14.06 -10.26 0.25
N ASN A 124 -14.69 -11.37 -0.16
CA ASN A 124 -15.90 -11.31 -0.99
C ASN A 124 -17.03 -10.55 -0.26
N ASP A 125 -17.32 -10.92 0.98
CA ASP A 125 -18.42 -10.34 1.74
C ASP A 125 -18.18 -8.87 2.09
N THR A 126 -16.97 -8.53 2.54
CA THR A 126 -16.60 -7.15 2.90
C THR A 126 -16.58 -6.24 1.68
N THR A 127 -16.13 -6.74 0.53
CA THR A 127 -16.15 -5.96 -0.72
C THR A 127 -17.58 -5.78 -1.24
N ALA A 128 -18.40 -6.83 -1.22
CA ALA A 128 -19.81 -6.75 -1.63
C ALA A 128 -20.61 -5.79 -0.75
N ALA A 129 -20.38 -5.80 0.56
CA ALA A 129 -21.00 -4.87 1.49
C ALA A 129 -20.65 -3.41 1.18
N GLY A 130 -19.39 -3.12 0.87
CA GLY A 130 -18.96 -1.77 0.47
C GLY A 130 -19.64 -1.30 -0.82
N VAL A 131 -19.68 -2.14 -1.85
CA VAL A 131 -20.39 -1.83 -3.10
C VAL A 131 -21.89 -1.63 -2.88
N LEU A 132 -22.52 -2.45 -2.03
CA LEU A 132 -23.93 -2.29 -1.69
C LEU A 132 -24.20 -0.96 -0.96
N ALA A 133 -23.32 -0.56 -0.05
CA ALA A 133 -23.43 0.73 0.62
C ALA A 133 -23.40 1.89 -0.38
N ASP A 134 -22.48 1.87 -1.36
CA ASP A 134 -22.42 2.87 -2.42
C ASP A 134 -23.72 2.90 -3.28
N ILE A 135 -24.35 1.74 -3.52
CA ILE A 135 -25.63 1.67 -4.24
C ILE A 135 -26.77 2.33 -3.44
N LEU A 136 -26.82 2.10 -2.13
CA LEU A 136 -27.82 2.71 -1.25
C LEU A 136 -27.60 4.23 -1.15
N ASP A 137 -26.36 4.67 -0.98
CA ASP A 137 -26.00 6.09 -0.96
C ASP A 137 -26.40 6.78 -2.28
N MET A 138 -26.21 6.10 -3.42
CA MET A 138 -26.68 6.61 -4.72
C MET A 138 -28.19 6.69 -4.80
N GLN A 139 -28.94 5.71 -4.28
CA GLN A 139 -30.40 5.74 -4.26
C GLN A 139 -30.91 6.97 -3.50
N ASP A 140 -30.32 7.29 -2.35
CA ASP A 140 -30.73 8.42 -1.51
C ASP A 140 -30.55 9.79 -2.20
N LEU A 141 -29.75 9.86 -3.28
CA LEU A 141 -29.60 11.05 -4.12
C LEU A 141 -30.75 11.25 -5.13
N PHE A 142 -31.59 10.24 -5.35
CA PHE A 142 -32.71 10.27 -6.29
C PHE A 142 -34.04 10.09 -5.53
N PRO A 143 -34.69 11.18 -5.09
CA PRO A 143 -35.97 11.14 -4.36
C PRO A 143 -37.15 10.68 -5.20
#